data_AF-A0A1A8EYV8-F1
#
_entry.id   AF-A0A1A8EYV8-F1
#
_cell.length_a   1.000
_cell.length_b   1.000
_cell.length_c   1.000
_cell.angle_alpha   90.00
_cell.angle_beta   90.00
_cell.angle_gamma   90.00
#
_symmetry.space_group_name_H-M   'P 1'
#
loop_
_entity.id
_entity.type
_entity.pdbx_description
1 polymer ?
#
loop_
_entity_poly.entity_id
_entity_poly.type
_entity_poly.pdbx_seq_one_letter_code
_entity_poly.pdbx_strand_id
1 'polypeptide(L)'
;DLSEQHQKTLGLLRKQQTLILDEELIQWKRRQQLAGNGGPHEGGLDVLQSWCEKLADLIWQNRQQIRRCEHLTQQLPLPGPMEELLNKLNADITDIISALVT
;
A
#
# COMPACT_ATOMS: atom_id res chain seq x y z
N ASP A 1 10.31 16.22 -9.75
CA ASP A 1 10.93 16.23 -8.40
C ASP A 1 10.84 14.87 -7.70
N LEU A 2 11.75 14.54 -6.77
CA LEU A 2 11.71 13.26 -6.01
C LEU A 2 10.41 13.11 -5.19
N SER A 3 9.88 14.23 -4.72
CA SER A 3 8.63 14.33 -3.99
C SER A 3 7.41 13.95 -4.83
N GLU A 4 7.33 14.47 -6.05
CA GLU A 4 6.28 14.14 -7.01
C GLU A 4 6.33 12.65 -7.40
N GLN A 5 7.53 12.08 -7.49
CA GLN A 5 7.70 10.65 -7.74
C GLN A 5 7.16 9.81 -6.57
N HIS A 6 7.40 10.20 -5.32
CA HIS A 6 6.82 9.53 -4.16
C HIS A 6 5.29 9.66 -4.14
N GLN A 7 4.74 10.87 -4.35
CA GLN A 7 3.29 11.07 -4.41
C GLN A 7 2.64 10.21 -5.49
N LYS A 8 3.23 10.18 -6.69
CA LYS A 8 2.75 9.34 -7.80
C LYS A 8 2.82 7.86 -7.43
N THR A 9 3.92 7.41 -6.83
CA THR A 9 4.09 6.02 -6.40
C THR A 9 3.05 5.63 -5.36
N LEU A 10 2.84 6.43 -4.31
CA LEU A 10 1.82 6.18 -3.29
C LEU A 10 0.41 6.13 -3.90
N GLY A 11 0.11 7.02 -4.84
CA GLY A 11 -1.17 7.00 -5.56
C GLY A 11 -1.38 5.72 -6.37
N LEU A 12 -0.33 5.19 -7.01
CA LEU A 12 -0.38 3.92 -7.72
C LEU A 12 -0.51 2.73 -6.76
N LEU A 13 0.23 2.72 -5.65
CA LEU A 13 0.12 1.70 -4.62
C LEU A 13 -1.29 1.64 -4.03
N ARG A 14 -1.93 2.79 -3.80
CA ARG A 14 -3.30 2.85 -3.29
C ARG A 14 -4.31 2.31 -4.29
N LYS A 15 -4.16 2.62 -5.59
CA LYS A 15 -5.01 2.02 -6.64
C LYS A 15 -4.85 0.50 -6.69
N GLN A 16 -3.62 0.02 -6.62
CA GLN A 16 -3.33 -1.42 -6.64
C GLN A 16 -3.90 -2.11 -5.40
N GLN A 17 -3.81 -1.47 -4.23
CA GLN A 17 -4.41 -1.96 -2.99
C GLN A 17 -5.93 -2.10 -3.11
N THR A 18 -6.63 -1.07 -3.60
CA THR A 18 -8.08 -1.13 -3.82
C THR A 18 -8.45 -2.28 -4.76
N LEU A 19 -7.73 -2.46 -5.86
CA LEU A 19 -8.01 -3.57 -6.79
C LEU A 19 -7.82 -4.95 -6.11
N ILE A 20 -6.74 -5.13 -5.35
CA ILE A 20 -6.45 -6.42 -4.70
C ILE A 20 -7.44 -6.69 -3.56
N LEU A 21 -7.70 -5.72 -2.68
CA LEU A 21 -8.48 -5.90 -1.46
C LEU A 21 -9.98 -5.73 -1.67
N ASP A 22 -10.39 -4.71 -2.42
CA ASP A 22 -11.80 -4.36 -2.58
C ASP A 22 -12.45 -5.04 -3.81
N GLU A 23 -11.65 -5.58 -4.75
CA GLU A 23 -12.18 -6.34 -5.88
C GLU A 23 -11.82 -7.81 -5.78
N GLU A 24 -10.54 -8.16 -5.92
CA GLU A 24 -10.13 -9.57 -6.07
C GLU A 24 -10.38 -10.40 -4.79
N LEU A 25 -10.05 -9.86 -3.62
CA LEU A 25 -10.31 -10.53 -2.34
C LEU A 25 -11.81 -10.64 -2.05
N ILE A 26 -12.61 -9.60 -2.36
CA ILE A 26 -14.08 -9.66 -2.20
C ILE A 26 -14.67 -10.72 -3.12
N GLN A 27 -14.25 -10.76 -4.39
CA GLN A 27 -14.69 -11.77 -5.34
C GLN A 27 -14.32 -13.19 -4.87
N TRP A 28 -13.10 -13.38 -4.36
CA TRP A 28 -12.68 -14.67 -3.82
C TRP A 28 -13.56 -15.08 -2.62
N LYS A 29 -13.79 -14.19 -1.66
CA LYS A 29 -14.72 -14.44 -0.52
C LYS A 29 -16.13 -14.80 -0.99
N ARG A 30 -16.61 -14.17 -2.06
CA ARG A 30 -17.93 -14.48 -2.64
C ARG A 30 -17.95 -15.87 -3.28
N ARG A 31 -16.90 -16.28 -3.99
CA ARG A 31 -16.78 -17.63 -4.55
C ARG A 31 -16.75 -18.68 -3.44
N GLN A 32 -16.01 -18.40 -2.36
CA GLN A 32 -15.99 -19.24 -1.17
C GLN A 32 -17.36 -19.42 -0.52
N GLN A 33 -18.11 -18.32 -0.38
CA GLN A 33 -19.48 -18.39 0.14
C GLN A 33 -20.38 -19.28 -0.74
N LEU A 34 -20.22 -19.24 -2.07
CA LEU A 34 -20.99 -20.09 -2.99
C LEU A 34 -20.55 -21.55 -2.92
N ALA A 35 -19.25 -21.83 -2.79
CA ALA A 35 -18.72 -23.18 -2.58
C ALA A 35 -19.32 -23.81 -1.32
N GLY A 36 -19.47 -23.05 -0.23
CA GLY A 36 -20.15 -23.48 0.99
C GLY A 36 -21.63 -23.87 0.80
N ASN A 37 -22.28 -23.38 -0.25
CA ASN A 37 -23.64 -23.75 -0.65
C ASN A 37 -23.69 -24.86 -1.72
N GLY A 38 -22.58 -25.56 -1.97
CA GLY A 38 -22.49 -26.62 -2.98
C GLY A 38 -22.13 -26.11 -4.39
N GLY A 39 -21.71 -24.85 -4.51
CA GLY A 39 -21.10 -24.32 -5.73
C GLY A 39 -19.71 -24.93 -6.02
N PRO A 40 -19.09 -24.58 -7.16
CA PRO A 40 -17.74 -25.04 -7.46
C PRO A 40 -16.75 -24.51 -6.43
N HIS A 41 -15.80 -25.36 -5.99
CA HIS A 41 -14.73 -24.97 -5.07
C HIS A 41 -13.95 -23.77 -5.62
N GLU A 42 -13.63 -22.81 -4.75
CA GLU A 42 -12.67 -21.78 -5.10
C GLU A 42 -11.24 -22.36 -5.19
N GLY A 43 -10.40 -21.75 -6.03
CA GLY A 43 -8.96 -22.00 -5.99
C GLY A 43 -8.32 -21.45 -4.72
N GLY A 44 -7.09 -21.87 -4.43
CA GLY A 44 -6.32 -21.42 -3.27
C GLY A 44 -6.05 -19.91 -3.24
N LEU A 45 -5.71 -19.41 -2.06
CA LEU A 45 -5.35 -18.00 -1.83
C LEU A 45 -3.93 -17.65 -2.30
N ASP A 46 -3.14 -18.60 -2.78
CA ASP A 46 -1.70 -18.41 -3.04
C ASP A 46 -1.40 -17.21 -3.94
N VAL A 47 -2.24 -17.00 -4.95
CA VAL A 47 -2.10 -15.86 -5.88
C VAL A 47 -2.37 -14.54 -5.15
N LEU A 48 -3.47 -14.44 -4.40
CA LEU A 48 -3.83 -13.26 -3.61
C LEU A 48 -2.78 -12.97 -2.53
N GLN A 49 -2.30 -14.01 -1.85
CA GLN A 49 -1.22 -13.89 -0.88
C GLN A 49 0.04 -13.31 -1.53
N SER A 50 0.46 -13.85 -2.68
CA SER A 50 1.63 -13.35 -3.39
C SER A 50 1.49 -11.88 -3.83
N TRP A 51 0.27 -11.43 -4.14
CA TRP A 51 -0.02 -10.04 -4.48
C TRP A 51 0.05 -9.15 -3.24
N CYS A 52 -0.54 -9.56 -2.12
CA CYS A 52 -0.47 -8.85 -0.86
C CYS A 52 0.97 -8.74 -0.33
N GLU A 53 1.76 -9.81 -0.41
CA GLU A 53 3.18 -9.82 -0.01
C GLU A 53 4.00 -8.83 -0.84
N LYS A 54 3.88 -8.88 -2.17
CA LYS A 54 4.56 -7.92 -3.06
C LYS A 54 4.12 -6.48 -2.81
N LEU A 55 2.84 -6.26 -2.58
CA LEU A 55 2.31 -4.94 -2.27
C LEU A 55 2.87 -4.42 -0.93
N ALA A 56 2.88 -5.28 0.09
CA ALA A 56 3.46 -4.97 1.40
C ALA A 56 4.94 -4.61 1.30
N ASP A 57 5.73 -5.37 0.55
CA ASP A 57 7.15 -5.10 0.32
C ASP A 57 7.36 -3.73 -0.33
N LEU A 58 6.59 -3.40 -1.37
CA LEU A 58 6.69 -2.12 -2.08
C LEU A 58 6.30 -0.94 -1.17
N ILE A 59 5.23 -1.08 -0.40
CA ILE A 59 4.82 -0.06 0.58
C ILE A 59 5.90 0.11 1.64
N TRP A 60 6.46 -0.98 2.16
CA TRP A 60 7.50 -0.92 3.18
C TRP A 60 8.78 -0.24 2.67
N GLN A 61 9.20 -0.56 1.45
CA GLN A 61 10.35 0.10 0.82
C GLN A 61 10.12 1.62 0.67
N ASN A 62 8.93 2.05 0.26
CA ASN A 62 8.60 3.47 0.18
C ASN A 62 8.61 4.15 1.56
N ARG A 63 8.16 3.45 2.62
CA ARG A 63 8.23 3.96 4.00
C ARG A 63 9.65 4.18 4.45
N GLN A 64 10.55 3.25 4.14
CA GLN A 64 11.96 3.40 4.47
C GLN A 64 12.61 4.56 3.70
N GLN A 65 12.24 4.78 2.44
CA GLN A 65 12.73 5.91 1.66
C GLN A 65 12.29 7.25 2.24
N ILE A 66 11.00 7.38 2.60
CA ILE A 66 10.47 8.59 3.26
C ILE A 66 11.20 8.85 4.58
N ARG A 67 11.36 7.84 5.44
CA ARG A 67 12.12 7.98 6.70
C ARG A 67 13.57 8.41 6.49
N ARG A 68 14.22 7.91 5.43
CA ARG A 68 15.57 8.33 5.09
C ARG A 68 15.61 9.80 4.67
N CYS A 69 14.62 10.25 3.90
CA CYS A 69 14.49 11.66 3.55
C CYS A 69 14.30 12.54 4.80
N GLU A 70 13.42 12.16 5.73
CA GLU A 70 13.24 12.87 7.01
C GLU A 70 14.55 12.98 7.80
N HIS A 71 15.29 11.88 7.91
CA HIS A 71 16.56 11.88 8.61
C HIS A 71 17.57 12.84 8.00
N LEU A 72 17.64 12.91 6.66
CA LEU A 72 18.51 13.85 5.96
C LEU A 72 18.07 15.31 6.16
N THR A 73 16.76 15.58 6.17
CA THR A 73 16.22 16.91 6.45
C THR A 73 16.50 17.36 7.89
N GLN A 74 16.55 16.43 8.85
CA GLN A 74 16.96 16.74 10.23
C GLN A 74 18.45 17.06 10.35
N GLN A 75 19.32 16.37 9.58
CA GLN A 75 20.76 16.64 9.57
C GLN A 75 21.10 18.00 8.94
N LEU A 76 20.29 18.45 7.98
CA LEU A 76 20.44 19.74 7.33
C LEU A 76 19.08 20.45 7.30
N PRO A 77 18.75 21.25 8.34
CA PRO A 77 17.46 21.93 8.44
C PRO A 77 17.34 22.95 7.30
N LEU A 78 16.65 22.56 6.23
CA LEU A 78 16.32 23.45 5.12
C LEU A 78 14.96 24.09 5.43
N PRO A 79 14.89 25.41 5.65
CA PRO A 79 13.61 26.09 5.79
C PRO A 79 12.83 25.97 4.47
N GLY A 80 11.61 25.43 4.51
CA GLY A 80 10.78 25.34 3.31
C GLY A 80 9.68 24.27 3.34
N PRO A 81 8.98 24.07 2.21
CA PRO A 81 7.80 23.20 2.08
C PRO A 81 8.10 21.70 2.19
N MET A 82 9.36 21.32 2.42
CA MET A 82 9.79 19.91 2.49
C MET A 82 9.21 19.20 3.71
N GLU A 83 9.11 19.87 4.86
CA GLU A 83 8.61 19.27 6.10
C GLU A 83 7.11 18.92 6.00
N GLU A 84 6.30 19.85 5.49
CA GLU A 84 4.86 19.61 5.24
C GLU A 84 4.64 18.46 4.24
N LEU A 85 5.47 18.40 3.20
CA LEU A 85 5.42 17.34 2.21
C LEU A 85 5.77 15.97 2.81
N LEU A 86 6.84 15.87 3.62
CA LEU A 86 7.23 14.62 4.28
C LEU A 86 6.16 14.17 5.27
N ASN A 87 5.57 15.10 6.02
CA ASN A 87 4.43 14.82 6.90
C ASN A 87 3.24 14.24 6.13
N LYS A 88 2.91 14.84 4.98
CA LYS A 88 1.84 14.33 4.10
C LYS A 88 2.15 12.93 3.57
N LEU A 89 3.35 12.71 3.04
CA LEU A 89 3.78 11.41 2.53
C LEU A 89 3.75 10.32 3.62
N ASN A 90 4.10 10.66 4.86
CA ASN A 90 4.01 9.75 5.99
C ASN A 90 2.58 9.43 6.43
N ALA A 91 1.68 10.41 6.38
CA ALA A 91 0.26 10.17 6.64
C ALA A 91 -0.30 9.22 5.57
N ASP A 92 -0.09 9.56 4.29
CA ASP A 92 -0.59 8.78 3.15
C ASP A 92 -0.10 7.33 3.19
N ILE A 93 1.18 7.10 3.48
CA ILE A 93 1.72 5.74 3.53
C ILE A 93 1.26 4.97 4.78
N THR A 94 1.02 5.65 5.90
CA THR A 94 0.50 5.02 7.12
C THR A 94 -0.95 4.59 6.93
N ASP A 95 -1.75 5.38 6.22
CA ASP A 95 -3.11 5.01 5.82
C ASP A 95 -3.11 3.78 4.91
N ILE A 96 -2.24 3.77 3.89
CA ILE A 96 -2.10 2.61 2.99
C ILE A 96 -1.70 1.35 3.77
N ILE A 97 -0.76 1.44 4.72
CA ILE A 97 -0.39 0.29 5.56
C ILE A 97 -1.59 -0.18 6.39
N SER A 98 -2.32 0.74 7.02
CA SER A 98 -3.45 0.41 7.89
C SER A 98 -4.55 -0.33 7.12
N ALA A 99 -4.84 0.11 5.89
CA ALA A 99 -5.79 -0.53 5.00
C ALA A 99 -5.33 -1.92 4.49
N LEU A 100 -4.03 -2.21 4.47
CA LEU A 100 -3.53 -3.53 4.05
C LEU A 100 -3.58 -4.57 5.17
N VAL A 101 -3.47 -4.12 6.42
CA VAL A 101 -3.38 -4.98 7.60
C VAL A 101 -4.76 -5.32 8.19
N THR A 102 -5.80 -4.56 7.83
CA THR A 102 -7.18 -4.72 8.33
C THR A 102 -8.01 -5.58 7.38
#